data_AF-A0A5C7N481-F1
#
_entry.id   AF-A0A5C7N481-F1
#
_cell.length_a   1.000
_cell.length_b   1.000
_cell.length_c   1.000
_cell.angle_alpha   90.00
_cell.angle_beta   90.00
_cell.angle_gamma   90.00
#
_symmetry.space_group_name_H-M   'P 1'
#
loop_
_entity.id
_entity.type
_entity.pdbx_description
1 polymer ?
#
loop_
_entity_poly.entity_id
_entity_poly.type
_entity_poly.pdbx_seq_one_letter_code
_entity_poly.pdbx_strand_id
1 'polypeptide(L)'
;MVVLFLFPMVFGAINASMKALRFSLKDRNLKTSRTIASSSLADYMRTFSLDYNRDIFDSIFVNRNNPSFVGLGSSTSTWTPDEPRKMIFITSRGTYQKPGINAKLVSDKGLDGSFVFRSDLTRFGLYLDASAVVLSNPIQFATPFCSGWTYSGTLWTQGGFDTTGCTVRFQNGVLVVPGEFRVGAGTTLGPNLKVYCRQFTDLGAADMGVTVNEYSATAVTAQPNNPHANNPFWPNLVVSEVNPGRDLTYYRTRNSTRVVTTDPLTLTFQLSGDVDIFNHTTGVTTVFSPVNENMFVVDGASVTIKGSITRPTTVVALANGQPDGGRIIVEDALVYYPNPMSASPTTTLAVLAEKTLSFSSTTGFQTVSGFYYGKEGIRFLTPVVLRVYGSLFGMPGAVPAAYNWTNSDVLVFPDPNLLRYYPPYMPKKPEVASWDYVG
;
A
#
# COMPACT_ATOMS: atom_id res chain seq x y z
N MET A 1 12.96 -0.81 80.59
CA MET A 1 11.63 -1.12 80.03
C MET A 1 11.39 -0.58 78.62
N VAL A 2 11.87 0.62 78.27
CA VAL A 2 11.75 1.21 76.91
C VAL A 2 12.39 0.35 75.80
N VAL A 3 13.49 -0.37 76.11
CA VAL A 3 14.21 -1.26 75.16
C VAL A 3 13.36 -2.47 74.72
N LEU A 4 12.46 -2.96 75.57
CA LEU A 4 11.59 -4.12 75.30
C LEU A 4 10.47 -3.81 74.32
N PHE A 5 10.05 -2.54 74.22
CA PHE A 5 9.07 -2.06 73.25
C PHE A 5 9.72 -1.61 71.93
N LEU A 6 10.95 -1.09 71.99
CA LEU A 6 11.70 -0.66 70.79
C LEU A 6 12.13 -1.84 69.91
N PHE A 7 12.53 -2.97 70.50
CA PHE A 7 13.03 -4.12 69.73
C PHE A 7 12.02 -4.71 68.72
N PRO A 8 10.77 -5.05 69.12
CA PRO A 8 9.78 -5.55 68.16
C PRO A 8 9.36 -4.49 67.14
N MET A 9 9.38 -3.20 67.51
CA MET A 9 9.05 -2.09 66.60
C MET A 9 10.14 -1.91 65.52
N VAL A 10 11.41 -1.92 65.92
CA VAL A 10 12.57 -1.85 65.01
C VAL A 10 12.62 -3.10 64.13
N PHE A 11 12.38 -4.29 64.69
CA PHE A 11 12.33 -5.54 63.92
C PHE A 11 11.18 -5.55 62.91
N GLY A 12 10.01 -5.03 63.30
CA GLY A 12 8.86 -4.84 62.41
C GLY A 12 9.16 -3.87 61.26
N ALA A 13 9.80 -2.73 61.57
CA ALA A 13 10.22 -1.75 60.58
C ALA A 13 11.26 -2.32 59.60
N ILE A 14 12.28 -3.02 60.09
CA ILE A 14 13.30 -3.68 59.24
C ILE A 14 12.64 -4.72 58.32
N ASN A 15 11.70 -5.54 58.83
CA ASN A 15 10.98 -6.50 58.02
C ASN A 15 10.09 -5.85 56.95
N ALA A 16 9.40 -4.75 57.29
CA ALA A 16 8.62 -3.97 56.34
C ALA A 16 9.51 -3.35 55.24
N SER A 17 10.63 -2.75 55.62
CA SER A 17 11.62 -2.19 54.69
C SER A 17 12.25 -3.26 53.80
N MET A 18 12.58 -4.44 54.34
CA MET A 18 13.09 -5.56 53.55
C MET A 18 12.05 -6.10 52.55
N LYS A 19 10.77 -6.18 52.95
CA LYS A 19 9.68 -6.55 52.04
C LYS A 19 9.53 -5.51 50.92
N ALA A 20 9.49 -4.22 51.25
CA ALA A 20 9.41 -3.13 50.29
C ALA A 20 10.58 -3.14 49.30
N LEU A 21 11.80 -3.36 49.79
CA LEU A 21 13.01 -3.46 48.96
C LEU A 21 12.97 -4.67 48.02
N ARG A 22 12.50 -5.84 48.50
CA ARG A 22 12.31 -7.03 47.65
C ARG A 22 11.26 -6.80 46.57
N PHE A 23 10.14 -6.14 46.89
CA PHE A 23 9.12 -5.79 45.90
C PHE A 23 9.64 -4.81 44.86
N SER A 24 10.37 -3.77 45.29
CA SER A 24 10.98 -2.78 44.39
C SER A 24 12.00 -3.42 43.45
N LEU A 25 12.86 -4.32 43.95
CA LEU A 25 13.80 -5.07 43.11
C LEU A 25 13.07 -5.99 42.13
N LYS A 26 12.03 -6.70 42.57
CA LYS A 26 11.22 -7.56 41.69
C LYS A 26 10.56 -6.74 40.58
N ASP A 27 9.95 -5.60 40.91
CA ASP A 27 9.31 -4.71 39.92
C ASP A 27 10.33 -4.15 38.93
N ARG A 28 11.50 -3.74 39.40
CA ARG A 28 12.60 -3.29 38.53
C ARG A 28 13.04 -4.38 37.56
N ASN A 29 13.20 -5.61 38.03
CA ASN A 29 13.60 -6.74 37.17
C ASN A 29 12.50 -7.05 36.13
N LEU A 30 11.23 -7.06 36.54
CA LEU A 30 10.09 -7.23 35.64
C LEU A 30 10.04 -6.13 34.56
N LYS A 31 10.29 -4.87 34.95
CA LYS A 31 10.38 -3.74 34.01
C LYS A 31 11.52 -3.92 33.02
N THR A 32 12.71 -4.31 33.48
CA THR A 32 13.85 -4.57 32.59
C THR A 32 13.55 -5.68 31.58
N SER A 33 12.97 -6.81 32.03
CA SER A 33 12.52 -7.88 31.13
C SER A 33 11.52 -7.39 30.08
N ARG A 34 10.56 -6.54 30.46
CA ARG A 34 9.59 -5.94 29.52
C ARG A 34 10.26 -5.00 28.52
N THR A 35 11.23 -4.20 28.96
CA THR A 35 11.99 -3.31 28.06
C THR A 35 12.79 -4.12 27.04
N ILE A 36 13.40 -5.24 27.46
CA ILE A 36 14.12 -6.16 26.56
C ILE A 36 13.17 -6.77 25.51
N ALA A 37 12.00 -7.27 25.93
CA ALA A 37 10.98 -7.80 25.02
C ALA A 37 10.46 -6.72 24.04
N SER A 38 10.17 -5.53 24.54
CA SER A 38 9.71 -4.39 23.75
C SER A 38 10.75 -3.92 22.73
N SER A 39 12.03 -3.89 23.11
CA SER A 39 13.13 -3.52 22.19
C SER A 39 13.27 -4.54 21.08
N SER A 40 13.24 -5.83 21.41
CA SER A 40 13.29 -6.90 20.42
C SER A 40 12.13 -6.79 19.43
N LEU A 41 10.90 -6.57 19.92
CA LEU A 41 9.74 -6.41 19.05
C LEU A 41 9.84 -5.17 18.15
N ALA A 42 10.32 -4.04 18.68
CA ALA A 42 10.54 -2.82 17.92
C ALA A 42 11.66 -2.97 16.86
N ASP A 43 12.72 -3.72 17.14
CA ASP A 43 13.78 -4.03 16.18
C ASP A 43 13.28 -4.94 15.04
N TYR A 44 12.40 -5.89 15.36
CA TYR A 44 11.67 -6.67 14.35
C TYR A 44 10.84 -5.75 13.46
N MET A 45 10.02 -4.86 14.03
CA MET A 45 9.25 -3.87 13.26
C MET A 45 10.13 -3.01 12.36
N ARG A 46 11.25 -2.50 12.91
CA ARG A 46 12.18 -1.65 12.17
C ARG A 46 12.77 -2.37 10.96
N THR A 47 13.05 -3.67 11.09
CA THR A 47 13.55 -4.46 9.96
C THR A 47 12.54 -4.52 8.81
N PHE A 48 11.25 -4.71 9.12
CA PHE A 48 10.19 -4.71 8.12
C PHE A 48 9.87 -3.32 7.56
N SER A 49 10.07 -2.27 8.35
CA SER A 49 9.90 -0.89 7.87
C SER A 49 11.08 -0.36 7.07
N LEU A 50 12.26 -0.98 7.15
CA LEU A 50 13.43 -0.59 6.35
C LEU A 50 13.39 -1.17 4.93
N ASP A 51 12.64 -2.25 4.70
CA ASP A 51 12.56 -2.89 3.39
C ASP A 51 11.12 -3.30 3.06
N TYR A 52 10.30 -2.27 2.73
CA TYR A 52 8.94 -2.38 2.18
C TYR A 52 8.85 -3.26 0.93
N ASN A 53 10.04 -3.45 0.36
CA ASN A 53 10.49 -4.37 -0.63
C ASN A 53 10.07 -5.84 -0.55
N ARG A 54 10.06 -6.36 0.68
CA ARG A 54 10.26 -7.79 0.96
C ARG A 54 8.97 -8.57 0.98
N ASP A 55 9.03 -9.80 0.47
CA ASP A 55 8.03 -10.79 0.83
C ASP A 55 8.24 -11.17 2.29
N ILE A 56 7.53 -10.45 3.15
CA ILE A 56 7.55 -10.58 4.60
C ILE A 56 7.08 -11.95 5.10
N PHE A 57 6.47 -12.77 4.23
CA PHE A 57 6.01 -14.12 4.56
C PHE A 57 7.04 -15.20 4.16
N ASP A 58 8.12 -14.82 3.47
CA ASP A 58 9.21 -15.74 3.19
C ASP A 58 9.99 -16.03 4.48
N SER A 59 9.97 -17.31 4.87
CA SER A 59 10.61 -17.87 6.06
C SER A 59 12.09 -17.49 6.21
N ILE A 60 12.82 -17.24 5.12
CA ILE A 60 14.24 -16.86 5.13
C ILE A 60 14.45 -15.49 5.79
N PHE A 61 13.50 -14.57 5.63
CA PHE A 61 13.62 -13.20 6.16
C PHE A 61 13.06 -13.05 7.56
N VAL A 62 12.11 -13.90 7.95
CA VAL A 62 11.50 -13.85 9.29
C VAL A 62 12.35 -14.59 10.33
N ASN A 63 13.15 -15.56 9.91
CA ASN A 63 14.02 -16.35 10.77
C ASN A 63 15.36 -15.62 11.08
N ARG A 64 15.30 -14.43 11.69
CA ARG A 64 16.49 -13.78 12.25
C ARG A 64 16.80 -14.34 13.63
N ASN A 65 18.04 -14.78 13.80
CA ASN A 65 18.60 -15.18 15.10
C ASN A 65 18.48 -14.02 16.09
N ASN A 66 17.86 -14.32 17.23
CA ASN A 66 17.53 -13.40 18.32
C ASN A 66 18.70 -12.47 18.67
N PRO A 67 18.49 -11.14 18.80
CA PRO A 67 19.51 -10.28 19.39
C PRO A 67 19.74 -10.73 20.84
N SER A 68 20.93 -11.26 21.13
CA SER A 68 21.39 -11.46 22.50
C SER A 68 21.93 -10.12 23.00
N PHE A 69 21.21 -9.46 23.91
CA PHE A 69 21.72 -8.28 24.59
C PHE A 69 22.81 -8.71 25.58
N VAL A 70 24.06 -8.74 25.12
CA VAL A 70 25.21 -9.22 25.89
C VAL A 70 25.36 -8.40 27.18
N GLY A 71 25.03 -9.01 28.33
CA GLY A 71 25.40 -8.53 29.67
C GLY A 71 24.28 -8.48 30.71
N LEU A 72 23.01 -8.32 30.33
CA LEU A 72 21.89 -8.13 31.29
C LEU A 72 20.71 -9.09 31.09
N GLY A 73 20.68 -9.89 30.01
CA GLY A 73 19.56 -10.77 29.72
C GLY A 73 19.58 -11.32 28.30
N SER A 74 18.52 -12.03 27.92
CA SER A 74 18.31 -12.46 26.53
C SER A 74 16.87 -12.22 26.10
N SER A 75 16.66 -11.92 24.82
CA SER A 75 15.35 -11.93 24.20
C SER A 75 15.20 -13.15 23.30
N THR A 76 14.00 -13.72 23.24
CA THR A 76 13.59 -14.67 22.22
C THR A 76 12.31 -14.18 21.56
N SER A 77 12.16 -14.33 20.26
CA SER A 77 10.91 -14.00 19.58
C SER A 77 10.45 -15.18 18.73
N THR A 78 9.17 -15.53 18.85
CA THR A 78 8.49 -16.50 17.97
C THR A 78 7.48 -15.74 17.12
N TRP A 79 7.26 -16.22 15.90
CA TRP A 79 6.38 -15.56 14.96
C TRP A 79 5.45 -16.57 14.27
N THR A 80 4.24 -16.12 13.97
CA THR A 80 3.23 -16.91 13.25
C THR A 80 2.65 -16.04 12.13
N PRO A 81 2.87 -16.37 10.85
CA PRO A 81 2.30 -15.63 9.74
C PRO A 81 0.82 -16.02 9.54
N ASP A 82 -0.03 -15.04 9.27
CA ASP A 82 -1.41 -15.20 8.75
C ASP A 82 -1.44 -14.52 7.38
N GLU A 83 -1.03 -15.25 6.34
CA GLU A 83 -0.96 -14.75 4.96
C GLU A 83 -2.31 -14.28 4.40
N PRO A 84 -3.46 -14.94 4.67
CA PRO A 84 -4.76 -14.46 4.21
C PRO A 84 -5.16 -13.10 4.79
N ARG A 85 -4.84 -12.84 6.08
CA ARG A 85 -5.11 -11.54 6.72
C ARG A 85 -3.96 -10.56 6.62
N LYS A 86 -2.83 -11.01 6.08
CA LYS A 86 -1.58 -10.26 5.95
C LYS A 86 -1.09 -9.73 7.30
N MET A 87 -1.20 -10.60 8.30
CA MET A 87 -0.77 -10.32 9.67
C MET A 87 0.42 -11.18 10.04
N ILE A 88 1.28 -10.65 10.91
CA ILE A 88 2.27 -11.44 11.62
C ILE A 88 2.02 -11.25 13.11
N PHE A 89 1.81 -12.37 13.80
CA PHE A 89 1.79 -12.40 15.25
C PHE A 89 3.21 -12.66 15.74
N ILE A 90 3.71 -11.82 16.63
CA ILE A 90 5.03 -11.97 17.23
C ILE A 90 4.89 -12.02 18.74
N THR A 91 5.34 -13.11 19.33
CA THR A 91 5.51 -13.22 20.78
C THR A 91 6.98 -13.03 21.09
N SER A 92 7.32 -11.91 21.73
CA SER A 92 8.67 -11.64 22.21
C SER A 92 8.76 -11.86 23.71
N ARG A 93 9.77 -12.61 24.17
CA ARG A 93 10.05 -12.82 25.60
C ARG A 93 11.40 -12.21 25.95
N GLY A 94 11.43 -11.44 27.02
CA GLY A 94 12.63 -10.85 27.58
C GLY A 94 12.95 -11.48 28.93
N THR A 95 14.14 -12.07 29.03
CA THR A 95 14.68 -12.60 30.27
C THR A 95 15.70 -11.64 30.85
N TYR A 96 15.66 -11.43 32.17
CA TYR A 96 16.70 -10.68 32.89
C TYR A 96 17.50 -11.66 33.75
N GLN A 97 18.82 -11.59 33.60
CA GLN A 97 19.77 -12.42 34.32
C GLN A 97 20.65 -11.53 35.19
N LYS A 98 20.88 -11.94 36.44
CA LYS A 98 21.80 -11.19 37.30
C LYS A 98 23.24 -11.45 36.82
N PRO A 99 24.07 -10.42 36.61
CA PRO A 99 25.47 -10.60 36.20
C PRO A 99 26.25 -11.43 37.23
N GLY A 100 27.01 -12.44 36.78
CA GLY A 100 27.87 -13.29 37.61
C GLY A 100 28.16 -14.68 37.01
N ILE A 101 29.05 -15.45 37.65
CA ILE A 101 29.55 -16.77 37.19
C ILE A 101 28.42 -17.82 37.05
N ASN A 102 27.28 -17.61 37.71
CA ASN A 102 26.06 -18.41 37.57
C ASN A 102 24.88 -17.47 37.29
N ALA A 103 24.69 -17.08 36.02
CA ALA A 103 23.61 -16.21 35.59
C ALA A 103 22.23 -16.84 35.89
N LYS A 104 21.67 -16.51 37.07
CA LYS A 104 20.35 -17.00 37.48
C LYS A 104 19.28 -16.14 36.83
N LEU A 105 18.28 -16.78 36.21
CA LEU A 105 17.08 -16.12 35.71
C LEU A 105 16.33 -15.45 36.87
N VAL A 106 16.12 -14.15 36.77
CA VAL A 106 15.47 -13.34 37.81
C VAL A 106 14.05 -12.93 37.42
N SER A 107 13.82 -12.73 36.13
CA SER A 107 12.49 -12.47 35.57
C SER A 107 12.40 -12.89 34.11
N ASP A 108 11.21 -13.36 33.73
CA ASP A 108 10.78 -13.64 32.37
C ASP A 108 9.47 -12.90 32.14
N LYS A 109 9.39 -12.12 31.07
CA LYS A 109 8.15 -11.46 30.65
C LYS A 109 8.00 -11.50 29.15
N GLY A 110 6.78 -11.82 28.72
CA GLY A 110 6.39 -11.81 27.32
C GLY A 110 5.72 -10.51 26.89
N LEU A 111 5.69 -10.32 25.59
CA LEU A 111 4.93 -9.30 24.90
C LEU A 111 4.43 -9.89 23.59
N ASP A 112 3.13 -9.83 23.37
CA ASP A 112 2.47 -10.23 22.14
C ASP A 112 2.19 -8.98 21.31
N GLY A 113 2.75 -8.94 20.11
CA GLY A 113 2.48 -7.94 19.10
C GLY A 113 1.77 -8.55 17.91
N SER A 114 0.87 -7.80 17.29
CA SER A 114 0.40 -8.13 15.95
C SER A 114 0.67 -6.97 15.00
N PHE A 115 1.21 -7.30 13.83
CA PHE A 115 1.47 -6.35 12.75
C PHE A 115 0.59 -6.68 11.57
N VAL A 116 -0.12 -5.68 11.05
CA VAL A 116 -0.86 -5.79 9.79
C VAL A 116 -0.01 -5.13 8.72
N PHE A 117 0.14 -5.79 7.59
CA PHE A 117 0.88 -5.25 6.46
C PHE A 117 -0.09 -4.77 5.39
N ARG A 118 -0.11 -3.46 5.18
CA ARG A 118 -1.02 -2.80 4.23
C ARG A 118 -0.23 -2.17 3.10
N SER A 119 -0.83 -2.20 1.91
CA SER A 119 -0.36 -1.40 0.79
C SER A 119 -1.24 -0.16 0.69
N ASP A 120 -0.67 1.03 0.86
CA ASP A 120 -1.44 2.28 0.64
C ASP A 120 -1.92 2.40 -0.81
N LEU A 121 -1.28 1.68 -1.73
CA LEU A 121 -1.69 1.60 -3.13
C LEU A 121 -3.08 0.96 -3.28
N THR A 122 -3.53 0.12 -2.36
CA THR A 122 -4.90 -0.43 -2.42
C THR A 122 -5.91 0.30 -1.53
N ARG A 123 -5.49 1.38 -0.86
CA ARG A 123 -6.36 2.23 -0.01
C ARG A 123 -7.19 3.22 -0.83
N PHE A 124 -6.65 3.69 -1.95
CA PHE A 124 -7.32 4.66 -2.82
C PHE A 124 -7.84 3.97 -4.07
N GLY A 125 -9.04 4.34 -4.51
CA GLY A 125 -9.58 3.86 -5.78
C GLY A 125 -9.03 4.66 -6.97
N LEU A 126 -8.61 5.90 -6.73
CA LEU A 126 -7.94 6.73 -7.73
C LEU A 126 -6.79 7.51 -7.08
N TYR A 127 -5.61 7.43 -7.69
CA TYR A 127 -4.44 8.20 -7.30
C TYR A 127 -3.90 8.98 -8.49
N LEU A 128 -3.91 10.30 -8.38
CA LEU A 128 -3.37 11.20 -9.38
C LEU A 128 -1.98 11.66 -8.94
N ASP A 129 -0.96 11.08 -9.56
CA ASP A 129 0.45 11.41 -9.34
C ASP A 129 0.79 12.70 -10.12
N ALA A 130 1.36 13.68 -9.44
CA ALA A 130 1.96 14.85 -10.07
C ALA A 130 3.45 14.53 -10.23
N SER A 131 3.94 14.49 -11.48
CA SER A 131 5.37 14.26 -11.72
C SER A 131 6.21 15.17 -10.81
N ALA A 132 7.28 14.64 -10.22
CA ALA A 132 8.11 15.28 -9.20
C ALA A 132 8.63 16.70 -9.54
N VAL A 133 8.49 17.15 -10.78
CA VAL A 133 8.88 18.47 -11.28
C VAL A 133 7.80 19.54 -11.01
N VAL A 134 6.55 19.16 -10.72
CA VAL A 134 5.39 20.08 -10.69
C VAL A 134 4.65 20.01 -9.35
N LEU A 135 5.35 20.19 -8.23
CA LEU A 135 4.71 20.31 -6.90
C LEU A 135 4.13 21.71 -6.65
N SER A 136 4.47 22.71 -7.47
CA SER A 136 4.04 24.11 -7.29
C SER A 136 2.77 24.49 -8.03
N ASN A 137 2.34 23.70 -9.02
CA ASN A 137 1.11 23.96 -9.77
C ASN A 137 0.06 22.92 -9.41
N PRO A 138 -1.23 23.29 -9.32
CA PRO A 138 -2.30 22.32 -9.17
C PRO A 138 -2.24 21.31 -10.32
N ILE A 139 -2.57 20.04 -10.03
CA ILE A 139 -2.85 19.05 -11.08
C ILE A 139 -4.06 19.58 -11.84
N GLN A 140 -3.81 20.05 -13.06
CA GLN A 140 -4.85 20.49 -13.96
C GLN A 140 -5.34 19.28 -14.76
N PHE A 141 -6.62 18.99 -14.67
CA PHE A 141 -7.26 18.25 -15.75
C PHE A 141 -7.32 19.21 -16.95
N ALA A 142 -6.37 19.09 -17.87
CA ALA A 142 -6.41 19.90 -19.09
C ALA A 142 -7.60 19.46 -19.96
N THR A 143 -8.15 20.34 -20.78
CA THR A 143 -9.03 19.94 -21.90
C THR A 143 -8.15 19.40 -23.04
N PRO A 144 -8.54 18.34 -23.77
CA PRO A 144 -9.85 17.67 -23.77
C PRO A 144 -9.99 16.50 -22.76
N PHE A 145 -9.11 16.39 -21.76
CA PHE A 145 -8.89 15.18 -20.96
C PHE A 145 -9.98 14.84 -19.92
N CYS A 146 -11.11 15.57 -19.86
CA CYS A 146 -11.93 15.60 -18.66
C CYS A 146 -13.45 15.76 -18.86
N SER A 147 -14.00 15.32 -19.99
CA SER A 147 -15.46 15.13 -20.15
C SER A 147 -15.85 13.69 -19.80
N GLY A 148 -16.89 13.48 -18.98
CA GLY A 148 -17.51 12.16 -18.78
C GLY A 148 -16.90 11.31 -17.66
N TRP A 149 -16.05 11.87 -16.79
CA TRP A 149 -15.49 11.11 -15.68
C TRP A 149 -16.48 11.02 -14.53
N THR A 150 -16.81 9.81 -14.10
CA THR A 150 -17.50 9.59 -12.83
C THR A 150 -16.65 8.76 -11.91
N TYR A 151 -16.31 9.34 -10.77
CA TYR A 151 -15.57 8.71 -9.70
C TYR A 151 -16.50 8.49 -8.50
N SER A 152 -16.61 7.24 -8.07
CA SER A 152 -17.21 6.89 -6.79
C SER A 152 -16.08 6.45 -5.87
N GLY A 153 -15.96 6.91 -4.61
CA GLY A 153 -14.97 6.34 -3.67
C GLY A 153 -13.90 7.28 -3.12
N THR A 154 -12.71 6.72 -2.81
CA THR A 154 -11.57 7.44 -2.22
C THR A 154 -10.51 7.86 -3.25
N LEU A 155 -10.40 9.15 -3.51
CA LEU A 155 -9.40 9.74 -4.41
C LEU A 155 -8.32 10.48 -3.63
N TRP A 156 -7.08 10.35 -4.08
CA TRP A 156 -5.96 11.15 -3.59
C TRP A 156 -5.21 11.83 -4.75
N THR A 157 -4.79 13.08 -4.54
CA THR A 157 -3.96 13.83 -5.51
C THR A 157 -2.61 14.21 -4.92
N GLN A 158 -1.59 14.32 -5.75
CA GLN A 158 -0.32 14.89 -5.33
C GLN A 158 -0.35 16.42 -5.48
N GLY A 159 -0.69 17.13 -4.40
CA GLY A 159 -0.72 18.59 -4.39
C GLY A 159 -2.10 19.16 -4.67
N GLY A 160 -2.16 20.30 -5.36
CA GLY A 160 -3.43 20.95 -5.73
C GLY A 160 -4.17 20.19 -6.83
N PHE A 161 -5.44 20.52 -7.03
CA PHE A 161 -6.32 19.85 -7.98
C PHE A 161 -7.29 20.86 -8.60
N ASP A 162 -7.35 20.94 -9.93
CA ASP A 162 -8.19 21.90 -10.65
C ASP A 162 -9.05 21.18 -11.71
N THR A 163 -10.38 21.32 -11.59
CA THR A 163 -11.37 20.75 -12.52
C THR A 163 -12.02 21.80 -13.42
N THR A 164 -11.44 23.00 -13.51
CA THR A 164 -11.93 24.05 -14.40
C THR A 164 -11.89 23.60 -15.86
N GLY A 165 -13.00 23.78 -16.58
CA GLY A 165 -13.12 23.34 -17.99
C GLY A 165 -13.48 21.87 -18.17
N CYS A 166 -13.78 21.15 -17.08
CA CYS A 166 -14.03 19.72 -17.08
C CYS A 166 -15.46 19.34 -16.64
N THR A 167 -15.95 18.23 -17.19
CA THR A 167 -17.20 17.58 -16.77
C THR A 167 -16.87 16.31 -15.99
N VAL A 168 -16.77 16.45 -14.67
CA VAL A 168 -16.42 15.35 -13.76
C VAL A 168 -17.45 15.22 -12.65
N ARG A 169 -17.70 14.00 -12.18
CA ARG A 169 -18.60 13.73 -11.06
C ARG A 169 -17.87 12.96 -9.98
N PHE A 170 -17.85 13.48 -8.76
CA PHE A 170 -17.33 12.79 -7.58
C PHE A 170 -18.48 12.43 -6.65
N GLN A 171 -18.53 11.19 -6.12
CA GLN A 171 -19.59 10.79 -5.19
C GLN A 171 -19.16 9.66 -4.25
N ASN A 172 -19.91 9.45 -3.16
CA ASN A 172 -19.80 8.27 -2.28
C ASN A 172 -18.37 7.94 -1.82
N GLY A 173 -17.71 8.86 -1.12
CA GLY A 173 -16.37 8.59 -0.58
C GLY A 173 -15.60 9.82 -0.13
N VAL A 174 -14.28 9.78 -0.28
CA VAL A 174 -13.36 10.78 0.29
C VAL A 174 -12.40 11.30 -0.77
N LEU A 175 -12.39 12.61 -1.02
CA LEU A 175 -11.36 13.28 -1.81
C LEU A 175 -10.31 13.86 -0.88
N VAL A 176 -9.04 13.55 -1.14
CA VAL A 176 -7.91 14.09 -0.38
C VAL A 176 -7.00 14.85 -1.33
N VAL A 177 -7.03 16.17 -1.21
CA VAL A 177 -6.28 17.11 -2.06
C VAL A 177 -5.31 17.90 -1.17
N PRO A 178 -4.03 17.51 -1.08
CA PRO A 178 -3.03 18.17 -0.25
C PRO A 178 -2.91 19.70 -0.44
N GLY A 179 -3.24 20.20 -1.63
CA GLY A 179 -3.19 21.62 -2.00
C GLY A 179 -4.56 22.28 -2.13
N GLU A 180 -4.63 23.31 -2.98
CA GLU A 180 -5.88 23.96 -3.35
C GLU A 180 -6.71 23.02 -4.23
N PHE A 181 -8.00 22.88 -3.93
CA PHE A 181 -8.97 22.21 -4.77
C PHE A 181 -9.89 23.25 -5.43
N ARG A 182 -9.72 23.46 -6.74
CA ARG A 182 -10.49 24.40 -7.56
C ARG A 182 -11.52 23.65 -8.38
N VAL A 183 -12.80 23.95 -8.16
CA VAL A 183 -13.90 23.17 -8.70
C VAL A 183 -14.67 23.97 -9.75
N GLY A 184 -14.60 23.54 -11.01
CA GLY A 184 -15.25 24.22 -12.14
C GLY A 184 -16.75 23.92 -12.29
N ALA A 185 -17.45 24.75 -13.08
CA ALA A 185 -18.91 24.63 -13.28
C ALA A 185 -19.40 23.32 -13.93
N GLY A 186 -18.55 22.60 -14.64
CA GLY A 186 -18.88 21.26 -15.17
C GLY A 186 -18.76 20.14 -14.13
N THR A 187 -18.30 20.45 -12.91
CA THR A 187 -18.11 19.44 -11.86
C THR A 187 -19.38 19.24 -11.04
N THR A 188 -19.75 17.97 -10.82
CA THR A 188 -20.78 17.58 -9.87
C THR A 188 -20.15 16.97 -8.63
N LEU A 189 -20.36 17.59 -7.48
CA LEU A 189 -19.99 17.06 -6.17
C LEU A 189 -21.23 16.36 -5.58
N GLY A 190 -21.27 15.05 -5.75
CA GLY A 190 -22.41 14.20 -5.42
C GLY A 190 -22.55 13.90 -3.93
N PRO A 191 -23.63 13.18 -3.55
CA PRO A 191 -23.94 12.88 -2.15
C PRO A 191 -22.87 11.99 -1.50
N ASN A 192 -22.81 12.05 -0.17
CA ASN A 192 -21.90 11.26 0.67
C ASN A 192 -20.41 11.46 0.33
N LEU A 193 -20.06 12.60 -0.27
CA LEU A 193 -18.69 12.99 -0.54
C LEU A 193 -18.13 13.80 0.64
N LYS A 194 -16.92 13.44 1.08
CA LYS A 194 -16.12 14.23 2.02
C LYS A 194 -14.87 14.72 1.30
N VAL A 195 -14.61 16.01 1.35
CA VAL A 195 -13.42 16.62 0.76
C VAL A 195 -12.49 17.02 1.89
N TYR A 196 -11.21 16.68 1.77
CA TYR A 196 -10.13 17.16 2.63
C TYR A 196 -9.14 17.90 1.77
N CYS A 197 -9.01 19.21 1.97
CA CYS A 197 -8.08 20.02 1.20
C CYS A 197 -7.47 21.16 2.00
N ARG A 198 -6.40 21.77 1.49
CA ARG A 198 -5.82 22.95 2.13
C ARG A 198 -6.70 24.19 1.94
N GLN A 199 -7.30 24.31 0.77
CA GLN A 199 -8.16 25.41 0.38
C GLN A 199 -9.14 24.90 -0.67
N PHE A 200 -10.42 25.22 -0.51
CA PHE A 200 -11.48 24.90 -1.45
C PHE A 200 -11.93 26.16 -2.17
N THR A 201 -11.89 26.12 -3.50
CA THR A 201 -12.31 27.23 -4.36
C THR A 201 -13.41 26.73 -5.29
N ASP A 202 -14.66 27.09 -5.01
CA ASP A 202 -15.79 26.79 -5.89
C ASP A 202 -15.94 27.86 -6.99
N LEU A 203 -15.96 27.42 -8.25
CA LEU A 203 -16.13 28.24 -9.45
C LEU A 203 -17.43 27.90 -10.18
N GLY A 204 -18.42 27.34 -9.47
CA GLY A 204 -19.80 27.14 -9.95
C GLY A 204 -20.23 25.68 -10.05
N ALA A 205 -19.65 24.78 -9.24
CA ALA A 205 -19.96 23.36 -9.25
C ALA A 205 -21.43 23.08 -8.87
N ALA A 206 -21.98 21.98 -9.38
CA ALA A 206 -23.24 21.45 -8.88
C ALA A 206 -23.00 20.67 -7.57
N ASP A 207 -23.31 21.28 -6.43
CA ASP A 207 -23.17 20.68 -5.10
C ASP A 207 -24.47 19.98 -4.64
N MET A 208 -24.35 18.72 -4.21
CA MET A 208 -25.44 17.90 -3.68
C MET A 208 -25.29 17.60 -2.17
N GLY A 209 -24.70 18.52 -1.40
CA GLY A 209 -24.57 18.41 0.06
C GLY A 209 -23.25 17.82 0.52
N VAL A 210 -22.14 18.30 -0.04
CA VAL A 210 -20.79 17.82 0.26
C VAL A 210 -20.24 18.40 1.56
N THR A 211 -19.50 17.60 2.31
CA THR A 211 -18.76 18.08 3.49
C THR A 211 -17.33 18.42 3.10
N VAL A 212 -16.96 19.71 3.14
CA VAL A 212 -15.60 20.17 2.90
C VAL A 212 -14.89 20.39 4.24
N ASN A 213 -13.75 19.74 4.43
CA ASN A 213 -12.90 19.84 5.61
C ASN A 213 -11.57 20.48 5.19
N GLU A 214 -11.48 21.80 5.36
CA GLU A 214 -10.24 22.53 5.15
C GLU A 214 -9.31 22.39 6.36
N TYR A 215 -8.01 22.26 6.12
CA TYR A 215 -6.99 22.31 7.19
C TYR A 215 -6.06 23.50 7.00
N SER A 216 -5.71 24.18 8.09
CA SER A 216 -4.90 25.39 8.04
C SER A 216 -3.50 25.12 7.48
N ALA A 217 -2.97 26.06 6.69
CA ALA A 217 -1.59 26.04 6.18
C ALA A 217 -0.51 26.09 7.28
N THR A 218 -0.89 26.39 8.51
CA THR A 218 -0.01 26.65 9.66
C THR A 218 0.39 25.35 10.37
N ALA A 219 1.29 24.57 9.77
CA ALA A 219 2.14 23.60 10.48
C ALA A 219 3.39 23.15 9.68
N VAL A 220 4.00 24.01 8.86
CA VAL A 220 5.20 23.65 8.06
C VAL A 220 6.38 24.60 8.31
N THR A 221 6.55 25.09 9.55
CA THR A 221 7.73 25.91 9.90
C THR A 221 8.60 25.36 11.03
N ALA A 222 8.32 24.17 11.59
CA ALA A 222 9.14 23.65 12.70
C ALA A 222 9.62 22.18 12.58
N GLN A 223 9.18 21.42 11.58
CA GLN A 223 9.68 20.05 11.35
C GLN A 223 9.83 19.82 9.84
N PRO A 224 11.06 19.83 9.28
CA PRO A 224 11.31 19.44 7.89
C PRO A 224 10.95 17.98 7.58
N ASN A 225 10.50 17.23 8.59
CA ASN A 225 10.40 15.78 8.57
C ASN A 225 8.95 15.26 8.62
N ASN A 226 7.94 16.12 8.81
CA ASN A 226 6.53 15.68 8.76
C ASN A 226 5.52 16.83 8.53
N PRO A 227 5.35 17.34 7.30
CA PRO A 227 4.37 18.38 6.99
C PRO A 227 2.90 17.90 7.10
N HIS A 228 2.64 16.66 7.51
CA HIS A 228 1.37 15.96 7.28
C HIS A 228 0.74 15.36 8.54
N ALA A 229 1.25 15.69 9.73
CA ALA A 229 0.87 15.08 11.01
C ALA A 229 -0.63 15.15 11.37
N ASN A 230 -1.43 15.99 10.69
CA ASN A 230 -2.86 16.17 10.95
C ASN A 230 -3.78 15.61 9.85
N ASN A 231 -3.26 14.98 8.79
CA ASN A 231 -4.08 14.36 7.75
C ASN A 231 -4.12 12.82 7.93
N PRO A 232 -5.18 12.23 8.51
CA PRO A 232 -5.29 10.78 8.70
C PRO A 232 -5.40 9.99 7.38
N PHE A 233 -5.51 10.69 6.24
CA PHE A 233 -5.56 10.12 4.90
C PHE A 233 -4.31 10.39 4.06
N TRP A 234 -3.22 10.86 4.68
CA TRP A 234 -1.94 10.87 3.99
C TRP A 234 -1.53 9.42 3.65
N PRO A 235 -1.19 9.11 2.37
CA PRO A 235 -0.65 7.80 2.02
C PRO A 235 0.67 7.61 2.78
N ASN A 236 0.78 6.54 3.57
CA ASN A 236 2.02 6.27 4.29
C ASN A 236 3.15 5.89 3.30
N LEU A 237 2.81 5.37 2.12
CA LEU A 237 3.68 5.19 0.96
C LEU A 237 3.63 6.44 0.09
N VAL A 238 4.52 7.39 0.34
CA VAL A 238 4.72 8.53 -0.55
C VAL A 238 5.31 7.99 -1.86
N VAL A 239 4.51 7.91 -2.93
CA VAL A 239 4.97 7.44 -4.26
C VAL A 239 6.07 8.36 -4.83
N SER A 240 6.18 9.59 -4.32
CA SER A 240 7.25 10.54 -4.64
C SER A 240 8.54 10.39 -3.80
N GLU A 241 8.52 9.60 -2.71
CA GLU A 241 9.77 9.15 -2.08
C GLU A 241 10.37 8.09 -2.99
N VAL A 242 11.67 8.24 -3.30
CA VAL A 242 12.40 7.60 -4.40
C VAL A 242 12.34 6.06 -4.43
N ASN A 243 11.67 5.37 -3.50
CA ASN A 243 12.00 3.96 -3.22
C ASN A 243 10.91 2.92 -2.88
N PRO A 244 9.58 3.10 -3.04
CA PRO A 244 8.81 1.84 -3.16
C PRO A 244 7.63 1.77 -4.13
N GLY A 245 7.06 2.88 -4.61
CA GLY A 245 5.90 2.84 -5.53
C GLY A 245 6.24 3.09 -7.00
N ARG A 246 7.28 3.89 -7.25
CA ARG A 246 7.64 4.41 -8.58
C ARG A 246 8.81 3.70 -9.23
N ASP A 247 9.61 3.01 -8.44
CA ASP A 247 10.72 2.21 -8.96
C ASP A 247 10.28 0.77 -9.21
N LEU A 248 9.77 0.53 -10.42
CA LEU A 248 9.38 -0.81 -10.83
C LEU A 248 10.59 -1.74 -11.04
N THR A 249 11.83 -1.23 -11.01
CA THR A 249 13.02 -2.10 -11.07
C THR A 249 13.10 -3.05 -9.87
N TYR A 250 12.41 -2.71 -8.77
CA TYR A 250 12.12 -3.61 -7.65
C TYR A 250 11.68 -5.02 -8.10
N TYR A 251 10.84 -5.12 -9.13
CA TYR A 251 10.27 -6.39 -9.57
C TYR A 251 11.28 -7.29 -10.31
N ARG A 252 12.45 -6.78 -10.71
CA ARG A 252 13.49 -7.55 -11.43
C ARG A 252 14.15 -8.63 -10.60
N THR A 253 14.21 -8.48 -9.28
CA THR A 253 14.99 -9.33 -8.38
C THR A 253 14.14 -10.32 -7.58
N ARG A 254 12.86 -10.46 -7.92
CA ARG A 254 11.89 -11.28 -7.19
C ARG A 254 11.61 -12.60 -7.91
N ASN A 255 11.16 -13.59 -7.13
CA ASN A 255 10.67 -14.85 -7.68
C ASN A 255 9.46 -14.57 -8.58
N SER A 256 9.67 -14.65 -9.89
CA SER A 256 8.72 -14.25 -10.91
C SER A 256 9.06 -14.94 -12.21
N THR A 257 8.05 -15.07 -13.05
CA THR A 257 8.23 -15.49 -14.42
C THR A 257 8.71 -14.27 -15.19
N ARG A 258 10.03 -14.12 -15.25
CA ARG A 258 10.67 -13.02 -15.95
C ARG A 258 10.94 -13.39 -17.39
N VAL A 259 10.31 -12.67 -18.31
CA VAL A 259 10.52 -12.77 -19.76
C VAL A 259 11.27 -11.54 -20.23
N VAL A 260 12.53 -11.70 -20.63
CA VAL A 260 13.32 -10.62 -21.24
C VAL A 260 13.20 -10.77 -22.75
N THR A 261 12.52 -9.83 -23.40
CA THR A 261 12.30 -9.85 -24.85
C THR A 261 12.03 -8.45 -25.36
N THR A 262 12.29 -8.23 -26.65
CA THR A 262 11.86 -7.02 -27.38
C THR A 262 10.58 -7.27 -28.17
N ASP A 263 10.15 -8.52 -28.30
CA ASP A 263 8.97 -8.91 -29.05
C ASP A 263 7.68 -8.59 -28.28
N PRO A 264 6.68 -7.96 -28.91
CA PRO A 264 5.38 -7.75 -28.29
C PRO A 264 4.74 -9.07 -27.86
N LEU A 265 4.18 -9.09 -26.65
CA LEU A 265 3.52 -10.26 -26.06
C LEU A 265 2.03 -9.98 -25.81
N THR A 266 1.19 -10.99 -25.99
CA THR A 266 -0.19 -11.00 -25.48
C THR A 266 -0.33 -12.07 -24.40
N LEU A 267 -0.76 -11.65 -23.19
CA LEU A 267 -1.13 -12.53 -22.09
C LEU A 267 -2.66 -12.66 -22.05
N THR A 268 -3.16 -13.88 -22.26
CA THR A 268 -4.59 -14.19 -22.18
C THR A 268 -4.87 -15.03 -20.94
N PHE A 269 -5.59 -14.44 -19.99
CA PHE A 269 -5.98 -15.10 -18.74
C PHE A 269 -7.17 -16.02 -18.98
N GLN A 270 -6.98 -17.32 -18.76
CA GLN A 270 -7.97 -18.35 -19.00
C GLN A 270 -8.77 -18.69 -17.74
N LEU A 271 -9.99 -19.18 -17.94
CA LEU A 271 -10.83 -19.69 -16.84
C LEU A 271 -10.23 -20.94 -16.17
N SER A 272 -9.33 -21.67 -16.83
CA SER A 272 -8.59 -22.78 -16.21
C SER A 272 -7.62 -22.32 -15.11
N GLY A 273 -7.27 -21.03 -15.10
CA GLY A 273 -6.22 -20.47 -14.24
C GLY A 273 -4.84 -20.42 -14.88
N ASP A 274 -4.72 -20.88 -16.13
CA ASP A 274 -3.51 -20.70 -16.92
C ASP A 274 -3.52 -19.35 -17.64
N VAL A 275 -2.33 -18.92 -18.05
CA VAL A 275 -2.12 -17.71 -18.84
C VAL A 275 -1.44 -18.10 -20.14
N ASP A 276 -2.12 -17.87 -21.26
CA ASP A 276 -1.52 -18.07 -22.58
C ASP A 276 -0.68 -16.86 -22.95
N ILE A 277 0.60 -17.09 -23.26
CA ILE A 277 1.56 -16.08 -23.66
C ILE A 277 1.81 -16.25 -25.16
N PHE A 278 1.24 -15.36 -25.97
CA PHE A 278 1.47 -15.31 -27.42
C PHE A 278 2.55 -14.29 -27.77
N ASN A 279 3.60 -14.72 -28.46
CA ASN A 279 4.63 -13.83 -29.00
C ASN A 279 4.28 -13.46 -30.46
N HIS A 280 4.10 -12.17 -30.73
CA HIS A 280 3.67 -11.68 -32.05
C HIS A 280 4.73 -11.82 -33.14
N THR A 281 6.01 -11.80 -32.79
CA THR A 281 7.11 -11.92 -33.75
C THR A 281 7.29 -13.37 -34.19
N THR A 282 7.23 -14.32 -33.26
CA THR A 282 7.44 -15.75 -33.55
C THR A 282 6.15 -16.48 -33.93
N GLY A 283 4.99 -15.92 -33.61
CA GLY A 283 3.68 -16.56 -33.78
C GLY A 283 3.45 -17.76 -32.84
N VAL A 284 4.28 -17.90 -31.80
CA VAL A 284 4.23 -19.04 -30.87
C VAL A 284 3.41 -18.66 -29.64
N THR A 285 2.48 -19.54 -29.25
CA THR A 285 1.79 -19.51 -27.96
C THR A 285 2.48 -20.47 -26.99
N THR A 286 2.82 -19.97 -25.81
CA THR A 286 3.25 -20.79 -24.67
C THR A 286 2.20 -20.71 -23.58
N VAL A 287 1.93 -21.83 -22.90
CA VAL A 287 0.98 -21.86 -21.78
C VAL A 287 1.77 -21.76 -20.50
N PHE A 288 1.45 -20.78 -19.68
CA PHE A 288 2.00 -20.66 -18.35
C PHE A 288 0.95 -21.04 -17.32
N SER A 289 1.24 -22.06 -16.51
CA SER A 289 0.43 -22.39 -15.35
C SER A 289 1.07 -21.80 -14.09
N PRO A 290 0.47 -20.77 -13.48
CA PRO A 290 0.93 -20.22 -12.20
C PRO A 290 0.63 -21.24 -11.10
N VAL A 291 1.47 -22.28 -10.96
CA VAL A 291 1.36 -23.24 -9.86
C VAL A 291 2.08 -22.70 -8.61
N ASN A 292 3.18 -21.96 -8.81
CA ASN A 292 4.03 -21.44 -7.74
C ASN A 292 4.35 -19.93 -7.84
N GLU A 293 4.15 -19.31 -9.01
CA GLU A 293 4.54 -17.93 -9.26
C GLU A 293 3.32 -17.09 -9.63
N ASN A 294 3.04 -16.08 -8.80
CA ASN A 294 1.91 -15.19 -8.96
C ASN A 294 2.33 -13.84 -9.60
N MET A 295 3.49 -13.81 -10.27
CA MET A 295 4.05 -12.59 -10.84
C MET A 295 4.72 -12.82 -12.19
N PHE A 296 4.34 -12.00 -13.16
CA PHE A 296 4.94 -11.92 -14.48
C PHE A 296 5.68 -10.60 -14.63
N VAL A 297 6.93 -10.68 -15.07
CA VAL A 297 7.75 -9.50 -15.34
C VAL A 297 8.22 -9.58 -16.79
N VAL A 298 7.74 -8.68 -17.64
CA VAL A 298 8.20 -8.56 -19.04
C VAL A 298 9.15 -7.38 -19.14
N ASP A 299 10.38 -7.62 -19.57
CA ASP A 299 11.45 -6.63 -19.61
C ASP A 299 11.87 -6.39 -21.06
N GLY A 300 11.59 -5.18 -21.57
CA GLY A 300 12.00 -4.74 -22.92
C GLY A 300 10.89 -4.74 -23.98
N ALA A 301 9.72 -5.29 -23.71
CA ALA A 301 8.61 -5.38 -24.66
C ALA A 301 7.32 -4.71 -24.17
N SER A 302 6.41 -4.43 -25.11
CA SER A 302 5.03 -4.08 -24.82
C SER A 302 4.22 -5.33 -24.54
N VAL A 303 3.30 -5.25 -23.57
CA VAL A 303 2.44 -6.37 -23.18
C VAL A 303 0.98 -6.01 -23.40
N THR A 304 0.25 -6.86 -24.09
CA THR A 304 -1.21 -6.80 -24.16
C THR A 304 -1.79 -7.81 -23.20
N ILE A 305 -2.77 -7.44 -22.38
CA ILE A 305 -3.40 -8.33 -21.40
C ILE A 305 -4.92 -8.33 -21.55
N LYS A 306 -5.55 -9.51 -21.42
CA LYS A 306 -7.01 -9.68 -21.46
C LYS A 306 -7.49 -10.99 -20.83
N GLY A 307 -8.78 -11.11 -20.55
CA GLY A 307 -9.41 -12.38 -20.15
C GLY A 307 -9.99 -12.39 -18.73
N SER A 308 -9.96 -13.56 -18.09
CA SER A 308 -10.59 -13.81 -16.78
C SER A 308 -9.57 -14.19 -15.71
N ILE A 309 -9.53 -13.42 -14.62
CA ILE A 309 -8.60 -13.58 -13.51
C ILE A 309 -9.22 -14.55 -12.50
N THR A 310 -8.63 -15.74 -12.38
CA THR A 310 -9.05 -16.81 -11.46
C THR A 310 -8.04 -17.08 -10.35
N ARG A 311 -6.87 -16.43 -10.40
CA ARG A 311 -5.77 -16.56 -9.42
C ARG A 311 -5.18 -15.19 -9.07
N PRO A 312 -4.58 -15.02 -7.88
CA PRO A 312 -3.85 -13.80 -7.54
C PRO A 312 -2.67 -13.61 -8.50
N THR A 313 -2.62 -12.50 -9.22
CA THR A 313 -1.57 -12.27 -10.22
C THR A 313 -1.07 -10.82 -10.17
N THR A 314 0.22 -10.63 -10.44
CA THR A 314 0.81 -9.31 -10.71
C THR A 314 1.53 -9.34 -12.05
N VAL A 315 1.21 -8.39 -12.93
CA VAL A 315 1.86 -8.23 -14.23
C VAL A 315 2.63 -6.92 -14.21
N VAL A 316 3.92 -7.00 -14.54
CA VAL A 316 4.82 -5.84 -14.59
C VAL A 316 5.47 -5.76 -15.96
N ALA A 317 5.42 -4.60 -16.59
CA ALA A 317 6.18 -4.32 -17.81
C ALA A 317 7.25 -3.28 -17.53
N LEU A 318 8.49 -3.63 -17.87
CA LEU A 318 9.68 -2.80 -17.70
C LEU A 318 10.26 -2.42 -19.06
N ALA A 319 10.81 -1.22 -19.14
CA ALA A 319 11.29 -0.63 -20.39
C ALA A 319 12.58 -1.27 -20.88
N ASN A 320 13.50 -1.64 -19.98
CA ASN A 320 14.83 -2.14 -20.31
C ASN A 320 15.63 -1.31 -21.34
N GLY A 321 15.42 0.01 -21.37
CA GLY A 321 16.01 0.88 -22.39
C GLY A 321 15.41 0.72 -23.80
N GLN A 322 14.42 -0.14 -23.98
CA GLN A 322 13.72 -0.32 -25.25
C GLN A 322 12.63 0.74 -25.44
N PRO A 323 12.44 1.29 -26.65
CA PRO A 323 11.42 2.32 -26.92
C PRO A 323 10.00 1.86 -26.61
N ASP A 324 9.66 0.63 -27.01
CA ASP A 324 8.32 0.05 -26.84
C ASP A 324 8.16 -0.79 -25.57
N GLY A 325 9.28 -1.09 -24.90
CA GLY A 325 9.29 -1.72 -23.58
C GLY A 325 8.59 -0.89 -22.52
N GLY A 326 8.03 -1.57 -21.51
CA GLY A 326 7.46 -0.93 -20.32
C GLY A 326 6.03 -0.42 -20.49
N ARG A 327 5.38 -0.77 -21.62
CA ARG A 327 4.00 -0.39 -21.93
C ARG A 327 3.09 -1.58 -21.71
N ILE A 328 1.91 -1.35 -21.14
CA ILE A 328 0.85 -2.36 -21.05
C ILE A 328 -0.40 -1.85 -21.75
N ILE A 329 -1.03 -2.70 -22.55
CA ILE A 329 -2.34 -2.47 -23.15
C ILE A 329 -3.31 -3.47 -22.53
N VAL A 330 -4.30 -2.98 -21.80
CA VAL A 330 -5.44 -3.78 -21.34
C VAL A 330 -6.46 -3.80 -22.48
N GLU A 331 -6.59 -4.94 -23.13
CA GLU A 331 -7.48 -5.14 -24.26
C GLU A 331 -8.76 -5.84 -23.82
N ASP A 332 -9.91 -5.34 -24.27
CA ASP A 332 -11.22 -5.90 -23.95
C ASP A 332 -11.44 -6.10 -22.44
N ALA A 333 -12.27 -7.08 -22.06
CA ALA A 333 -12.54 -7.35 -20.65
C ALA A 333 -11.35 -8.03 -19.97
N LEU A 334 -10.98 -7.51 -18.79
CA LEU A 334 -10.02 -8.14 -17.89
C LEU A 334 -10.61 -8.15 -16.48
N VAL A 335 -11.34 -9.21 -16.14
CA VAL A 335 -12.23 -9.21 -14.96
C VAL A 335 -11.97 -10.39 -14.03
N TYR A 336 -12.28 -10.22 -12.76
CA TYR A 336 -12.28 -11.30 -11.78
C TYR A 336 -13.36 -12.33 -12.09
N TYR A 337 -13.05 -13.61 -11.84
CA TYR A 337 -14.01 -14.71 -11.96
C TYR A 337 -14.21 -15.41 -10.60
N PRO A 338 -15.44 -15.76 -10.20
CA PRO A 338 -16.71 -15.55 -10.90
C PRO A 338 -17.33 -14.16 -10.68
N ASN A 339 -16.79 -13.36 -9.75
CA ASN A 339 -17.33 -12.04 -9.41
C ASN A 339 -16.47 -10.92 -10.00
N PRO A 340 -16.88 -10.28 -11.12
CA PRO A 340 -16.07 -9.27 -11.80
C PRO A 340 -15.91 -7.97 -11.00
N MET A 341 -16.70 -7.74 -9.96
CA MET A 341 -16.69 -6.45 -9.26
C MET A 341 -15.86 -6.43 -7.99
N SER A 342 -15.40 -7.60 -7.50
CA SER A 342 -14.72 -7.64 -6.21
C SER A 342 -13.69 -8.74 -6.09
N ALA A 343 -12.52 -8.35 -5.60
CA ALA A 343 -11.39 -9.18 -5.25
C ALA A 343 -11.77 -10.16 -4.15
N SER A 344 -11.06 -11.29 -4.15
CA SER A 344 -11.18 -12.33 -3.16
C SER A 344 -9.78 -12.86 -2.78
N PRO A 345 -9.64 -13.70 -1.74
CA PRO A 345 -8.35 -14.32 -1.42
C PRO A 345 -7.73 -15.08 -2.60
N THR A 346 -8.56 -15.57 -3.52
CA THR A 346 -8.14 -16.37 -4.67
C THR A 346 -8.11 -15.57 -5.97
N THR A 347 -8.61 -14.33 -6.01
CA THR A 347 -8.69 -13.54 -7.24
C THR A 347 -8.33 -12.09 -6.98
N THR A 348 -7.12 -11.73 -7.39
CA THR A 348 -6.60 -10.36 -7.31
C THR A 348 -5.70 -10.11 -8.51
N LEU A 349 -5.60 -8.85 -8.94
CA LEU A 349 -4.75 -8.48 -10.06
C LEU A 349 -4.08 -7.14 -9.78
N ALA A 350 -2.78 -7.07 -10.00
CA ALA A 350 -2.05 -5.82 -10.20
C ALA A 350 -1.44 -5.77 -11.59
N VAL A 351 -1.51 -4.60 -12.23
CA VAL A 351 -0.94 -4.31 -13.54
C VAL A 351 -0.10 -3.06 -13.42
N LEU A 352 1.20 -3.18 -13.62
CA LEU A 352 2.18 -2.13 -13.37
C LEU A 352 3.01 -1.87 -14.64
N ALA A 353 2.84 -0.69 -15.23
CA ALA A 353 3.58 -0.27 -16.43
C ALA A 353 4.62 0.81 -16.07
N GLU A 354 5.89 0.59 -16.42
CA GLU A 354 6.96 1.57 -16.21
C GLU A 354 6.79 2.83 -17.06
N LYS A 355 6.19 2.67 -18.24
CA LYS A 355 5.82 3.78 -19.11
C LYS A 355 4.31 4.00 -19.04
N THR A 356 3.62 3.62 -20.10
CA THR A 356 2.21 3.93 -20.30
C THR A 356 1.35 2.70 -20.06
N LEU A 357 0.26 2.88 -19.32
CA LEU A 357 -0.85 1.94 -19.26
C LEU A 357 -1.95 2.41 -20.20
N SER A 358 -2.34 1.57 -21.16
CA SER A 358 -3.37 1.88 -22.14
C SER A 358 -4.57 0.96 -21.97
N PHE A 359 -5.77 1.50 -22.15
CA PHE A 359 -7.01 0.73 -22.20
C PHE A 359 -7.56 0.78 -23.62
N SER A 360 -7.91 -0.38 -24.16
CA SER A 360 -8.42 -0.57 -25.52
C SER A 360 -9.58 -1.55 -25.49
N SER A 361 -10.64 -1.28 -26.26
CA SER A 361 -11.75 -2.21 -26.47
C SER A 361 -12.10 -2.30 -27.94
N THR A 362 -12.36 -3.51 -28.41
CA THR A 362 -12.88 -3.78 -29.75
C THR A 362 -14.37 -3.47 -29.88
N THR A 363 -15.10 -3.44 -28.76
CA THR A 363 -16.56 -3.24 -28.70
C THR A 363 -16.96 -1.82 -28.29
N GLY A 364 -15.98 -0.97 -27.94
CA GLY A 364 -16.21 0.35 -27.37
C GLY A 364 -16.57 0.34 -25.88
N PHE A 365 -17.00 -0.80 -25.32
CA PHE A 365 -17.23 -0.95 -23.88
C PHE A 365 -16.12 -1.80 -23.27
N GLN A 366 -15.57 -1.37 -22.14
CA GLN A 366 -14.53 -2.10 -21.43
C GLN A 366 -14.86 -2.18 -19.95
N THR A 367 -14.73 -3.37 -19.38
CA THR A 367 -14.79 -3.59 -17.93
C THR A 367 -13.51 -4.27 -17.48
N VAL A 368 -12.86 -3.68 -16.50
CA VAL A 368 -11.58 -4.14 -15.96
C VAL A 368 -11.63 -4.18 -14.44
N SER A 369 -10.97 -5.16 -13.84
CA SER A 369 -10.95 -5.35 -12.40
C SER A 369 -9.52 -5.43 -11.87
N GLY A 370 -9.23 -4.73 -10.77
CA GLY A 370 -7.93 -4.78 -10.10
C GLY A 370 -7.21 -3.46 -9.95
N PHE A 371 -5.93 -3.59 -9.60
CA PHE A 371 -5.02 -2.49 -9.39
C PHE A 371 -4.26 -2.19 -10.67
N TYR A 372 -4.30 -0.94 -11.12
CA TYR A 372 -3.72 -0.49 -12.38
C TYR A 372 -2.79 0.69 -12.12
N TYR A 373 -1.53 0.59 -12.55
CA TYR A 373 -0.54 1.64 -12.42
C TYR A 373 0.19 1.92 -13.73
N GLY A 374 0.25 3.20 -14.13
CA GLY A 374 1.09 3.69 -15.23
C GLY A 374 1.96 4.84 -14.76
N LYS A 375 3.28 4.62 -14.70
CA LYS A 375 4.25 5.60 -14.15
C LYS A 375 4.42 6.85 -15.01
N GLU A 376 4.48 6.71 -16.33
CA GLU A 376 4.50 7.87 -17.26
C GLU A 376 3.09 8.30 -17.66
N GLY A 377 2.10 7.43 -17.47
CA GLY A 377 0.70 7.82 -17.43
C GLY A 377 -0.26 6.77 -17.95
N ILE A 378 -1.54 7.14 -17.92
CA ILE A 378 -2.67 6.31 -18.35
C ILE A 378 -3.26 6.86 -19.64
N ARG A 379 -3.64 5.97 -20.56
CA ARG A 379 -4.21 6.28 -21.87
C ARG A 379 -5.48 5.47 -22.12
N PHE A 380 -6.46 6.06 -22.80
CA PHE A 380 -7.65 5.37 -23.30
C PHE A 380 -7.62 5.47 -24.82
N LEU A 381 -7.31 4.36 -25.50
CA LEU A 381 -7.07 4.36 -26.95
C LEU A 381 -8.36 4.29 -27.76
N THR A 382 -9.26 3.38 -27.37
CA THR A 382 -10.53 3.11 -28.08
C THR A 382 -11.77 2.90 -27.21
N PRO A 383 -11.76 2.85 -25.86
CA PRO A 383 -12.99 2.62 -25.12
C PRO A 383 -13.86 3.89 -25.13
N VAL A 384 -15.09 3.76 -25.63
CA VAL A 384 -16.17 4.73 -25.48
C VAL A 384 -16.65 4.76 -24.02
N VAL A 385 -16.64 3.61 -23.33
CA VAL A 385 -16.90 3.53 -21.89
C VAL A 385 -15.91 2.58 -21.25
N LEU A 386 -15.19 3.06 -20.23
CA LEU A 386 -14.32 2.24 -19.38
C LEU A 386 -14.91 2.17 -17.97
N ARG A 387 -15.14 0.94 -17.48
CA ARG A 387 -15.48 0.66 -16.08
C ARG A 387 -14.32 -0.03 -15.39
N VAL A 388 -13.78 0.62 -14.38
CA VAL A 388 -12.71 0.08 -13.52
C VAL A 388 -13.33 -0.31 -12.18
N TYR A 389 -13.30 -1.60 -11.83
CA TYR A 389 -13.61 -2.10 -10.49
C TYR A 389 -12.30 -2.36 -9.74
N GLY A 390 -11.87 -1.41 -8.93
CA GLY A 390 -10.59 -1.48 -8.23
C GLY A 390 -9.92 -0.12 -8.10
N SER A 391 -8.65 -0.07 -8.48
CA SER A 391 -7.76 1.04 -8.20
C SER A 391 -7.04 1.47 -9.48
N LEU A 392 -7.07 2.76 -9.79
CA LEU A 392 -6.40 3.35 -10.96
C LEU A 392 -5.38 4.41 -10.52
N PHE A 393 -4.11 4.19 -10.85
CA PHE A 393 -2.98 4.98 -10.33
C PHE A 393 -2.10 5.47 -11.48
N GLY A 394 -1.84 6.77 -11.51
CA GLY A 394 -0.93 7.35 -12.49
C GLY A 394 -1.36 8.75 -12.90
N MET A 395 -0.48 9.43 -13.62
CA MET A 395 -0.83 10.70 -14.23
C MET A 395 -1.72 10.41 -15.46
N PRO A 396 -2.83 11.14 -15.69
CA PRO A 396 -3.43 11.17 -17.01
C PRO A 396 -2.36 11.77 -17.94
N GLY A 397 -1.80 10.94 -18.83
CA GLY A 397 -0.66 11.37 -19.65
C GLY A 397 -1.09 12.47 -20.64
N ALA A 398 -0.19 13.41 -20.94
CA ALA A 398 -0.35 14.26 -22.12
C ALA A 398 -0.41 13.35 -23.36
N VAL A 399 -1.54 13.39 -24.05
CA VAL A 399 -1.80 12.61 -25.25
C VAL A 399 -1.14 13.32 -26.44
N PRO A 400 -0.36 12.62 -27.28
CA PRO A 400 0.02 13.15 -28.58
C PRO A 400 -1.25 13.51 -29.35
N ALA A 401 -1.32 14.70 -29.95
CA ALA A 401 -2.51 15.33 -30.55
C ALA A 401 -3.33 14.48 -31.56
N ALA A 402 -2.87 13.28 -31.92
CA ALA A 402 -3.50 12.36 -32.86
C ALA A 402 -4.66 11.51 -32.27
N TYR A 403 -4.85 11.45 -30.95
CA TYR A 403 -5.96 10.72 -30.34
C TYR A 403 -7.03 11.70 -29.84
N ASN A 404 -8.19 11.74 -30.51
CA ASN A 404 -9.36 12.54 -30.13
C ASN A 404 -10.16 11.82 -29.02
N TRP A 405 -10.13 12.37 -27.81
CA TRP A 405 -10.74 11.81 -26.59
C TRP A 405 -12.20 12.24 -26.35
N THR A 406 -12.89 12.75 -27.37
CA THR A 406 -14.14 13.53 -27.16
C THR A 406 -15.36 12.74 -26.68
N ASN A 407 -15.30 11.41 -26.55
CA ASN A 407 -16.47 10.56 -26.26
C ASN A 407 -16.22 9.41 -25.25
N SER A 408 -15.17 9.45 -24.42
CA SER A 408 -14.88 8.36 -23.47
C SER A 408 -15.38 8.63 -22.04
N ASP A 409 -16.40 7.89 -21.61
CA ASP A 409 -16.84 7.88 -20.20
C ASP A 409 -15.93 6.97 -19.37
N VAL A 410 -15.24 7.52 -18.37
CA VAL A 410 -14.41 6.75 -17.44
C VAL A 410 -15.12 6.67 -16.09
N LEU A 411 -15.47 5.44 -15.70
CA LEU A 411 -16.17 5.11 -14.48
C LEU A 411 -15.24 4.30 -13.58
N VAL A 412 -14.84 4.86 -12.44
CA VAL A 412 -13.99 4.15 -11.48
C VAL A 412 -14.79 3.88 -10.20
N PHE A 413 -14.90 2.60 -9.85
CA PHE A 413 -15.55 2.09 -8.66
C PHE A 413 -14.50 1.37 -7.80
N PRO A 414 -14.23 1.82 -6.57
CA PRO A 414 -13.30 1.15 -5.67
C PRO A 414 -13.82 -0.24 -5.35
N ASP A 415 -12.90 -1.19 -5.39
CA ASP A 415 -13.16 -2.51 -4.87
C ASP A 415 -12.83 -2.53 -3.37
N PRO A 416 -13.84 -2.62 -2.47
CA PRO A 416 -13.61 -2.57 -1.03
C PRO A 416 -12.77 -3.77 -0.55
N ASN A 417 -12.76 -4.86 -1.31
CA ASN A 417 -11.98 -6.04 -0.95
C ASN A 417 -10.51 -5.92 -1.34
N LEU A 418 -10.11 -4.99 -2.22
CA LEU A 418 -8.72 -4.84 -2.64
C LEU A 418 -7.81 -4.36 -1.50
N LEU A 419 -8.37 -3.65 -0.51
CA LEU A 419 -7.65 -3.30 0.72
C LEU A 419 -7.35 -4.53 1.59
N ARG A 420 -8.25 -5.52 1.57
CA ARG A 420 -8.15 -6.75 2.37
C ARG A 420 -7.37 -7.84 1.64
N TYR A 421 -7.59 -7.97 0.35
CA TYR A 421 -7.00 -8.93 -0.58
C TYR A 421 -6.26 -8.16 -1.66
N TYR A 422 -5.16 -7.51 -1.27
CA TYR A 422 -4.32 -6.81 -2.25
C TYR A 422 -3.54 -7.82 -3.11
N PRO A 423 -3.18 -7.45 -4.34
CA PRO A 423 -2.40 -8.31 -5.24
C PRO A 423 -1.04 -8.72 -4.65
N PRO A 424 -0.50 -9.89 -5.05
CA PRO A 424 0.79 -10.37 -4.54
C PRO A 424 1.93 -9.40 -4.90
N TYR A 425 3.02 -9.39 -4.12
CA TYR A 425 4.21 -8.55 -4.38
C TYR A 425 3.99 -7.03 -4.46
N MET A 426 2.81 -6.52 -4.08
CA MET A 426 2.61 -5.10 -3.85
C MET A 426 3.48 -4.61 -2.68
N PRO A 427 4.09 -3.41 -2.76
CA PRO A 427 4.82 -2.80 -1.65
C PRO A 427 3.92 -2.64 -0.42
N LYS A 428 4.43 -2.99 0.77
CA LYS A 428 3.67 -2.98 2.03
C LYS A 428 4.44 -2.28 3.14
N LYS A 429 3.72 -1.58 4.01
CA LYS A 429 4.26 -1.08 5.28
C LYS A 429 3.67 -1.85 6.46
N PRO A 430 4.46 -2.18 7.50
CA PRO A 430 3.93 -2.73 8.74
C PRO A 430 3.21 -1.63 9.53
N GLU A 431 1.99 -1.92 9.98
CA GLU A 431 1.22 -1.14 10.93
C GLU A 431 1.04 -1.95 12.22
N VAL A 432 1.17 -1.31 13.38
CA VAL A 432 0.88 -1.96 14.67
C VAL A 432 -0.62 -2.15 14.79
N ALA A 433 -1.07 -3.38 14.95
CA ALA A 433 -2.48 -3.70 15.20
C ALA A 433 -2.77 -3.93 16.68
N SER A 434 -1.88 -4.62 17.39
CA SER A 434 -1.97 -4.79 18.85
C SER A 434 -0.59 -4.88 19.50
N TRP A 435 -0.54 -4.55 20.78
CA TRP A 435 0.68 -4.55 21.58
C TRP A 435 0.32 -4.84 23.06
N ASP A 436 0.39 -6.11 23.45
CA ASP A 436 -0.13 -6.59 24.73
C ASP A 436 0.96 -7.28 25.55
N TYR A 437 1.06 -6.96 26.84
CA TYR A 437 2.00 -7.62 27.74
C TYR A 437 1.45 -8.97 28.20
N VAL A 438 2.23 -10.03 28.05
CA VAL A 438 1.88 -11.38 28.53
C VAL A 438 2.68 -11.78 29.77
N GLY A 439 2.02 -12.60 30.59
CA GLY A 439 2.41 -13.00 31.94
C GLY A 439 3.70 -13.77 32.05
#